data_AF-X1CY32-F1
#
_entry.id   AF-X1CY32-F1
#
_cell.length_a   1.000
_cell.length_b   1.000
_cell.length_c   1.000
_cell.angle_alpha   90.00
_cell.angle_beta   90.00
_cell.angle_gamma   90.00
#
_symmetry.space_group_name_H-M   'P 1'
#
loop_
_entity.id
_entity.type
_entity.pdbx_description
1 polymer ?
#
loop_
_entity_poly.entity_id
_entity_poly.type
_entity_poly.pdbx_seq_one_letter_code
_entity_poly.pdbx_strand_id
1 'polypeptide(L)'
;MEESRKEVKKRVTEAVTSGTTILVTVAVTFVIMVVVLKFVWAWVVIDLFPGAVAQGLINADLTWLAAVKFAVLVGVLSGVYHTLIGAFKRQ
;
A
#
# COMPACT_ATOMS: atom_id res chain seq x y z
N MET A 1 5.38 -17.94 -41.09
CA MET A 1 4.32 -17.98 -40.05
C MET A 1 4.82 -18.45 -38.69
N GLU A 2 5.76 -19.40 -38.61
CA GLU A 2 6.23 -19.95 -37.33
C GLU A 2 7.11 -18.99 -36.51
N GLU A 3 7.85 -18.12 -37.19
CA GLU A 3 8.73 -17.12 -36.58
C GLU A 3 7.96 -16.01 -35.84
N SER A 4 6.89 -15.50 -36.45
CA SER A 4 5.98 -14.51 -35.83
C SER A 4 5.34 -15.04 -34.53
N ARG A 5 5.03 -16.36 -34.46
CA ARG A 5 4.45 -16.98 -33.26
C ARG A 5 5.45 -17.01 -32.09
N LYS A 6 6.76 -17.16 -32.37
CA LYS A 6 7.82 -17.14 -31.35
C LYS A 6 8.04 -15.73 -30.81
N GLU A 7 8.00 -14.72 -31.67
CA GLU A 7 8.15 -13.32 -31.25
C GLU A 7 6.99 -12.85 -30.37
N VAL A 8 5.75 -13.22 -30.72
CA VAL A 8 4.55 -12.90 -29.93
C VAL A 8 4.63 -13.57 -28.55
N LYS A 9 5.00 -14.85 -28.46
CA LYS A 9 5.17 -15.54 -27.16
C LYS A 9 6.21 -14.85 -26.28
N LYS A 10 7.32 -14.39 -26.87
CA LYS A 10 8.36 -13.66 -26.14
C LYS A 10 7.80 -12.35 -25.55
N ARG A 11 7.11 -11.53 -26.36
CA ARG A 11 6.53 -10.26 -25.90
C ARG A 11 5.43 -10.45 -24.86
N VAL A 12 4.60 -11.48 -24.99
CA VAL A 12 3.59 -11.83 -23.98
C VAL A 12 4.25 -12.27 -22.68
N THR A 13 5.31 -13.08 -22.75
CA THR A 13 6.04 -13.52 -21.55
C THR A 13 6.71 -12.33 -20.85
N GLU A 14 7.32 -11.41 -21.61
CA GLU A 14 7.90 -10.17 -21.09
C GLU A 14 6.84 -9.25 -20.44
N ALA A 15 5.68 -9.09 -21.09
CA ALA A 15 4.57 -8.29 -20.57
C ALA A 15 3.92 -8.92 -19.31
N VAL A 16 3.79 -10.24 -19.27
CA VAL A 16 3.30 -10.96 -18.09
C VAL A 16 4.31 -10.86 -16.95
N THR A 17 5.60 -10.99 -17.25
CA THR A 17 6.66 -10.88 -16.24
C THR A 17 6.66 -9.49 -15.63
N SER A 18 6.64 -8.43 -16.45
CA SER A 18 6.62 -7.05 -15.95
C SER A 18 5.35 -6.74 -15.14
N GLY A 19 4.18 -7.18 -15.61
CA GLY A 19 2.93 -7.02 -14.86
C GLY A 19 2.94 -7.76 -13.52
N THR A 20 3.50 -8.97 -13.49
CA THR A 20 3.60 -9.77 -12.27
C THR A 20 4.52 -9.10 -11.24
N THR A 21 5.68 -8.59 -11.67
CA THR A 21 6.63 -7.92 -10.75
C THR A 21 6.00 -6.69 -10.10
N ILE A 22 5.24 -5.90 -10.86
CA ILE A 22 4.53 -4.71 -10.33
C ILE A 22 3.50 -5.13 -9.29
N LEU A 23 2.65 -6.11 -9.60
CA LEU A 23 1.62 -6.59 -8.67
C LEU A 23 2.22 -7.15 -7.38
N VAL A 24 3.29 -7.95 -7.48
CA VAL A 24 3.99 -8.48 -6.32
C VAL A 24 4.56 -7.35 -5.46
N THR A 25 5.20 -6.35 -6.09
CA THR A 25 5.78 -5.21 -5.38
C THR A 25 4.71 -4.41 -4.62
N VAL A 26 3.57 -4.14 -5.27
CA VAL A 26 2.44 -3.44 -4.65
C VAL A 26 1.87 -4.25 -3.49
N ALA A 27 1.65 -5.56 -3.68
CA ALA A 27 1.12 -6.44 -2.63
C ALA A 27 2.05 -6.50 -1.42
N VAL A 28 3.36 -6.68 -1.63
CA VAL A 28 4.36 -6.70 -0.55
C VAL A 28 4.39 -5.38 0.19
N THR A 29 4.42 -4.25 -0.54
CA THR A 29 4.43 -2.91 0.05
C THR A 29 3.16 -2.67 0.88
N PHE A 30 2.00 -3.10 0.39
CA PHE A 30 0.74 -2.98 1.10
C PHE A 30 0.75 -3.78 2.42
N VAL A 31 1.23 -5.02 2.40
CA VAL A 31 1.35 -5.84 3.61
C VAL A 31 2.29 -5.20 4.63
N ILE A 32 3.44 -4.68 4.19
CA ILE A 32 4.38 -3.96 5.07
C ILE A 32 3.70 -2.74 5.70
N MET A 33 2.97 -1.94 4.92
CA MET A 33 2.20 -0.79 5.40
C MET A 33 1.21 -1.17 6.50
N VAL A 34 0.43 -2.23 6.31
CA VAL A 34 -0.55 -2.71 7.31
C VAL A 34 0.15 -3.09 8.63
N VAL A 35 1.28 -3.79 8.55
CA VAL A 35 2.05 -4.20 9.73
C VAL A 35 2.63 -2.98 10.45
N VAL A 36 3.26 -2.06 9.71
CA VAL A 36 3.83 -0.82 10.26
C VAL A 36 2.74 0.01 10.94
N LEU A 37 1.58 0.19 10.30
CA LEU A 37 0.46 0.95 10.87
C LEU A 37 -0.03 0.33 12.18
N LYS A 38 -0.11 -1.00 12.25
CA LYS A 38 -0.52 -1.69 13.48
C LYS A 38 0.51 -1.52 14.60
N PHE A 39 1.79 -1.55 14.28
CA PHE A 39 2.87 -1.35 15.26
C PHE A 39 2.95 0.11 15.73
N VAL A 40 2.88 1.06 14.79
CA VAL A 40 2.84 2.49 15.07
C VAL A 40 1.60 2.85 15.88
N TRP A 41 0.45 2.23 15.64
CA TRP A 41 -0.74 2.47 16.45
C TRP A 41 -0.54 2.08 17.91
N ALA A 42 -0.02 0.88 18.16
CA ALA A 42 0.25 0.41 19.51
C ALA A 42 1.29 1.28 20.24
N TRP A 43 2.22 1.91 19.50
CA TRP A 43 3.22 2.80 20.10
C TRP A 43 2.71 4.24 20.28
N VAL A 44 2.28 4.87 19.19
CA VAL A 44 1.98 6.31 19.12
C VAL A 44 0.62 6.63 19.71
N VAL A 45 -0.42 5.84 19.44
CA VAL A 45 -1.78 6.17 19.90
C VAL A 45 -1.94 5.99 21.39
N ILE A 46 -1.32 4.94 21.95
CA ILE A 46 -1.35 4.70 23.39
C ILE A 46 -0.60 5.82 24.14
N ASP A 47 0.51 6.30 23.59
CA ASP A 47 1.33 7.35 24.21
C ASP A 47 0.72 8.77 24.04
N LEU A 48 0.07 9.06 22.92
CA LEU A 48 -0.61 10.34 22.69
C LEU A 48 -1.92 10.48 23.45
N PHE A 49 -2.66 9.39 23.64
CA PHE A 49 -3.99 9.42 24.24
C PHE A 49 -4.18 8.42 25.39
N PRO A 50 -3.30 8.41 26.41
CA PRO A 50 -3.36 7.42 27.48
C PRO A 50 -4.68 7.49 28.27
N GLY A 51 -5.21 8.71 28.48
CA GLY A 51 -6.48 8.92 29.19
C GLY A 51 -7.71 8.47 28.39
N ALA A 52 -7.72 8.66 27.07
CA ALA A 52 -8.85 8.26 26.23
C ALA A 52 -8.88 6.73 25.99
N VAL A 53 -7.71 6.10 25.98
CA VAL A 53 -7.58 4.63 25.98
C VAL A 53 -8.08 4.05 27.31
N ALA A 54 -7.70 4.65 28.45
CA ALA A 54 -8.16 4.20 29.77
C ALA A 54 -9.68 4.33 29.95
N GLN A 55 -10.31 5.33 29.31
CA GLN A 55 -11.76 5.54 29.33
C GLN A 55 -12.50 4.65 28.31
N GLY A 56 -11.80 3.84 27.52
CA GLY A 56 -12.40 2.97 26.50
C GLY A 56 -12.99 3.73 25.30
N LEU A 57 -12.69 5.03 25.16
CA LEU A 57 -13.12 5.86 24.03
C LEU A 57 -12.28 5.58 22.77
N ILE A 58 -11.06 5.07 22.96
CA ILE A 58 -10.14 4.68 21.90
C ILE A 58 -9.67 3.25 22.19
N ASN A 59 -9.83 2.35 21.23
CA ASN A 59 -9.29 1.01 21.33
C ASN A 59 -7.75 1.05 21.25
N ALA A 60 -7.09 0.58 22.31
CA ALA A 60 -5.64 0.37 22.34
C ALA A 60 -5.19 -0.55 21.20
N ASP A 61 -5.99 -1.59 20.94
CA ASP A 61 -5.75 -2.54 19.88
C ASP A 61 -6.41 -2.15 18.57
N LEU A 62 -5.57 -1.89 17.56
CA LEU A 62 -6.04 -1.73 16.19
C LEU A 62 -6.50 -3.08 15.64
N THR A 63 -7.78 -3.19 15.27
CA THR A 63 -8.30 -4.38 14.58
C THR A 63 -7.63 -4.52 13.21
N TRP A 64 -7.49 -5.77 12.74
CA TRP A 64 -6.92 -6.03 11.41
C TRP A 64 -7.67 -5.30 10.29
N LEU A 65 -9.00 -5.22 10.39
CA LEU A 65 -9.83 -4.49 9.44
C LEU A 65 -9.57 -2.97 9.47
N ALA A 66 -9.38 -2.39 10.66
CA ALA A 66 -9.02 -0.98 10.79
C ALA A 66 -7.64 -0.69 10.19
N ALA A 67 -6.65 -1.56 10.43
CA ALA A 67 -5.31 -1.44 9.85
C ALA A 67 -5.35 -1.44 8.32
N VAL A 68 -6.17 -2.32 7.72
CA VAL A 68 -6.39 -2.37 6.26
C VAL A 68 -7.03 -1.07 5.76
N LYS A 69 -8.05 -0.54 6.44
CA LYS A 69 -8.68 0.74 6.05
C LYS A 69 -7.69 1.91 6.09
N PHE A 70 -6.85 1.98 7.13
CA PHE A 70 -5.78 2.99 7.20
C PHE A 70 -4.76 2.82 6.08
N ALA A 71 -4.32 1.58 5.79
CA ALA A 71 -3.39 1.32 4.71
C ALA A 71 -3.95 1.73 3.34
N VAL A 72 -5.25 1.50 3.10
CA VAL A 72 -5.93 1.96 1.89
C VAL A 72 -5.96 3.49 1.82
N LEU A 73 -6.33 4.17 2.90
CA LEU A 73 -6.35 5.64 2.94
C LEU A 73 -4.97 6.24 2.66
N VAL A 74 -3.93 5.72 3.33
CA VAL A 74 -2.54 6.17 3.13
C VAL A 74 -2.07 5.84 1.71
N GLY A 75 -2.41 4.67 1.19
CA GLY A 75 -2.09 4.27 -0.19
C GLY A 75 -2.73 5.18 -1.22
N VAL A 76 -4.01 5.51 -1.07
CA VAL A 76 -4.72 6.45 -1.95
C VAL A 76 -4.11 7.84 -1.87
N LEU A 77 -3.86 8.35 -0.66
CA LEU A 77 -3.23 9.66 -0.48
C LEU A 77 -1.81 9.71 -1.06
N SER A 78 -1.03 8.64 -0.93
CA SER A 78 0.30 8.52 -1.52
C SER A 78 0.24 8.51 -3.05
N GLY A 79 -0.71 7.78 -3.65
CA GLY A 79 -0.93 7.79 -5.09
C GLY A 79 -1.37 9.16 -5.62
N VAL A 80 -2.25 9.85 -4.88
CA VAL A 80 -2.66 11.23 -5.20
C VAL A 80 -1.46 12.17 -5.10
N TYR A 81 -0.63 12.06 -4.06
CA TYR A 81 0.57 12.88 -3.87
C TYR A 81 1.57 12.70 -5.02
N HIS A 82 1.81 11.46 -5.45
CA HIS A 82 2.67 11.18 -6.60
C HIS A 82 2.13 11.83 -7.89
N THR A 83 0.82 11.75 -8.11
CA THR A 83 0.14 12.36 -9.27
C THR A 83 0.19 13.90 -9.21
N LEU A 84 -0.02 14.48 -8.03
CA LEU A 84 0.00 15.92 -7.80
C LEU A 84 1.41 16.52 -8.02
N ILE A 85 2.46 15.88 -7.52
CA ILE A 85 3.85 16.31 -7.79
C ILE A 85 4.17 16.23 -9.28
N GLY A 86 3.71 15.17 -9.95
CA GLY A 86 3.85 15.05 -11.40
C GLY A 86 3.18 16.19 -12.16
N ALA A 87 2.04 16.68 -11.68
CA ALA A 87 1.35 17.84 -12.23
C ALA A 87 2.11 19.16 -11.97
N PHE A 88 2.66 19.33 -10.76
CA PHE A 88 3.41 20.54 -10.39
C PHE A 88 4.76 20.67 -11.13
N LYS A 89 5.42 19.54 -11.43
CA LYS A 89 6.70 19.52 -12.16
C LYS A 89 6.55 19.79 -13.67
N ARG A 90 5.31 19.81 -14.19
CA ARG A 90 5.00 20.07 -15.61
C ARG A 90 4.70 21.54 -15.92
N GLN A 91 4.60 22.40 -14.91
CA GLN A 91 4.48 23.86 -15.01
C GLN A 91 5.84 24.49 -14.77
#